data_AF-A0A4U9HXL9-F1
#
_entry.id   AF-A0A4U9HXL9-F1
#
_cell.length_a   1.000
_cell.length_b   1.000
_cell.length_c   1.000
_cell.angle_alpha   90.00
_cell.angle_beta   90.00
_cell.angle_gamma   90.00
#
_symmetry.space_group_name_H-M   'P 1'
#
loop_
_entity.id
_entity.type
_entity.pdbx_description
1 polymer ?
#
loop_
_entity_poly.entity_id
_entity_poly.type
_entity_poly.pdbx_seq_one_letter_code
_entity_poly.pdbx_strand_id
1 'polypeptide(L)'
;MLVTTDKYSNDPMNVIDWVNMFALAVNEENAAGGRVVTAPTNGACGIVPAVLAYYDHFIESVSPDIYIRYFLAAGAVGALYKMKRLYFRRRSGLSG
;
A
#
# COMPACT_ATOMS: atom_id res chain seq x y z
N MET A 1 -24.36 24.45 8.55
CA MET A 1 -22.90 24.61 8.53
C MET A 1 -22.37 23.92 9.79
N LEU A 2 -22.11 22.61 9.72
CA LEU A 2 -21.63 21.86 10.87
C LEU A 2 -20.11 21.95 10.86
N VAL A 3 -19.59 22.83 11.70
CA VAL A 3 -18.17 22.87 12.07
C VAL A 3 -17.96 21.78 13.10
N THR A 4 -17.53 20.59 12.67
CA THR A 4 -17.05 19.56 13.59
C THR A 4 -15.60 19.88 13.92
N THR A 5 -15.42 20.61 15.03
CA THR A 5 -14.12 20.79 15.68
C THR A 5 -13.82 19.50 16.44
N ASP A 6 -13.33 18.46 15.76
CA ASP A 6 -12.82 17.26 16.44
C ASP A 6 -11.30 17.29 16.41
N LYS A 7 -10.79 18.13 17.32
CA LYS A 7 -9.41 18.11 17.79
C LYS A 7 -9.17 16.79 18.53
N TYR A 8 -8.30 15.94 17.99
CA TYR A 8 -7.63 14.84 18.69
C TYR A 8 -8.52 13.74 19.30
N SER A 9 -9.27 13.00 18.48
CA SER A 9 -9.52 11.60 18.82
C SER A 9 -8.41 10.74 18.19
N ASN A 10 -7.71 9.94 19.00
CA ASN A 10 -7.01 8.75 18.51
C ASN A 10 -8.07 7.73 18.08
N ASP A 11 -8.91 8.11 17.12
CA ASP A 11 -9.93 7.24 16.57
C ASP A 11 -9.25 6.42 15.46
N PRO A 12 -9.12 5.10 15.63
CA PRO A 12 -8.56 4.24 14.60
C PRO A 12 -9.26 4.42 13.25
N MET A 13 -10.51 4.89 13.25
CA MET A 13 -11.25 5.21 12.05
C MET A 13 -10.60 6.32 11.22
N ASN A 14 -10.05 7.36 11.85
CA ASN A 14 -9.39 8.47 11.15
C ASN A 14 -8.13 7.97 10.41
N VAL A 15 -7.35 7.09 11.02
CA VAL A 15 -6.20 6.43 10.39
C VAL A 15 -6.62 5.66 9.14
N ILE A 16 -7.70 4.87 9.27
CA ILE A 16 -8.24 4.06 8.19
C ILE A 16 -8.75 4.96 7.05
N ASP A 17 -9.41 6.08 7.36
CA ASP A 17 -9.94 7.01 6.37
C ASP A 17 -8.83 7.66 5.54
N TRP A 18 -7.73 8.08 6.16
CA TRP A 18 -6.57 8.63 5.44
C TRP A 18 -5.89 7.60 4.54
N VAL A 19 -5.65 6.39 5.05
CA VAL A 19 -5.05 5.30 4.24
C VAL A 19 -5.95 4.96 3.06
N ASN A 20 -7.27 4.88 3.27
CA ASN A 20 -8.24 4.64 2.21
C ASN A 20 -8.23 5.75 1.17
N MET A 21 -8.15 7.02 1.60
CA MET A 21 -8.12 8.17 0.70
C MET A 21 -6.89 8.14 -0.21
N PHE A 22 -5.70 7.87 0.34
CA PHE A 22 -4.49 7.72 -0.48
C PHE A 22 -4.57 6.53 -1.44
N ALA A 23 -5.12 5.40 -0.99
CA ALA A 23 -5.25 4.21 -1.84
C ALA A 23 -6.23 4.45 -3.00
N LEU A 24 -7.35 5.14 -2.74
CA LEU A 24 -8.33 5.52 -3.77
C LEU A 24 -7.70 6.48 -4.79
N ALA A 25 -6.97 7.50 -4.34
CA ALA A 25 -6.32 8.45 -5.24
C ALA A 25 -5.38 7.76 -6.24
N VAL A 26 -4.56 6.81 -5.79
CA VAL A 26 -3.65 6.07 -6.68
C VAL A 26 -4.41 5.12 -7.62
N ASN A 27 -5.50 4.51 -7.14
CA ASN A 27 -6.33 3.65 -7.97
C ASN A 27 -7.13 4.43 -9.02
N GLU A 28 -7.54 5.67 -8.72
CA GLU A 28 -8.17 6.57 -9.68
C GLU A 28 -7.19 6.98 -10.78
N GLU A 29 -5.94 7.30 -10.44
CA GLU A 29 -4.87 7.55 -11.43
C GLU A 29 -4.63 6.34 -12.34
N ASN A 30 -4.64 5.11 -11.79
CA ASN A 30 -4.58 3.88 -12.59
C ASN A 30 -5.79 3.75 -13.54
N ALA A 31 -7.00 4.05 -13.06
CA ALA A 31 -8.22 3.96 -13.84
C ALA A 31 -8.31 5.03 -14.94
N ALA A 32 -7.73 6.21 -14.70
CA ALA A 32 -7.63 7.31 -15.66
C ALA A 32 -6.59 7.05 -16.76
N GLY A 33 -5.85 5.93 -16.72
CA GLY A 33 -4.77 5.63 -17.64
C GLY A 33 -3.49 6.43 -17.37
N GLY A 34 -3.35 6.95 -16.14
CA GLY A 34 -2.17 7.65 -15.69
C GLY A 34 -0.95 6.74 -15.51
N ARG A 35 0.17 7.31 -15.07
CA ARG A 35 1.39 6.56 -14.78
C ARG A 35 1.31 5.96 -13.39
N VAL A 36 1.39 4.63 -13.31
CA VAL A 36 1.33 3.91 -12.03
C VAL A 36 2.48 2.93 -11.87
N VAL A 37 2.89 2.71 -10.62
CA VAL A 37 3.90 1.71 -10.25
C VAL A 37 3.19 0.47 -9.72
N THR A 38 3.53 -0.69 -10.25
CA THR A 38 2.96 -1.96 -9.81
C THR A 38 3.39 -2.30 -8.38
N ALA A 39 2.44 -2.65 -7.53
CA ALA A 39 2.74 -3.06 -6.16
C ALA A 39 1.68 -4.02 -5.58
N PRO A 40 1.69 -5.33 -5.90
CA PRO A 40 2.51 -6.04 -6.90
C PRO A 40 1.87 -6.10 -8.31
N THR A 41 0.63 -5.63 -8.46
CA THR A 41 -0.09 -5.52 -9.75
C THR A 41 -0.65 -4.10 -9.88
N ASN A 42 -1.17 -3.73 -11.06
CA ASN A 42 -1.84 -2.43 -11.25
C ASN A 42 -3.05 -2.27 -10.31
N GLY A 43 -3.82 -3.33 -10.07
CA GLY A 43 -5.01 -3.25 -9.21
C GLY A 43 -4.71 -3.09 -7.71
N ALA A 44 -3.47 -3.38 -7.28
CA ALA A 44 -3.04 -3.23 -5.89
C ALA A 44 -2.08 -2.04 -5.69
N CYS A 45 -1.82 -1.26 -6.75
CA CYS A 45 -0.77 -0.23 -6.77
C CYS A 45 -0.92 0.82 -5.67
N GLY A 46 -2.15 1.11 -5.21
CA GLY A 46 -2.41 2.12 -4.19
C GLY A 46 -2.05 1.74 -2.76
N ILE A 47 -1.91 0.45 -2.43
CA ILE A 47 -1.79 0.01 -1.02
C ILE A 47 -0.42 0.35 -0.42
N VAL A 48 0.65 -0.02 -1.11
CA VAL A 48 2.04 0.24 -0.68
C VAL A 48 2.33 1.74 -0.53
N PRO A 49 2.02 2.61 -1.52
CA PRO A 49 2.23 4.04 -1.37
C PRO A 49 1.29 4.68 -0.33
N ALA A 50 0.06 4.19 -0.15
CA ALA A 50 -0.86 4.75 0.85
C ALA A 50 -0.34 4.59 2.28
N VAL A 51 0.18 3.41 2.63
CA VAL A 51 0.74 3.16 3.96
C VAL A 51 1.98 4.02 4.21
N LEU A 52 2.83 4.16 3.19
CA LEU A 52 4.04 4.98 3.27
C LEU A 52 3.72 6.47 3.39
N ALA A 53 2.73 6.97 2.63
CA ALA A 53 2.27 8.36 2.71
C ALA A 53 1.64 8.68 4.07
N TYR A 54 0.87 7.74 4.64
CA TYR A 54 0.34 7.89 5.99
C TYR A 54 1.46 8.00 7.03
N TYR A 55 2.46 7.12 6.94
CA TYR A 55 3.61 7.13 7.86
C TYR A 55 4.40 8.45 7.78
N ASP A 56 4.68 8.92 6.56
CA ASP A 56 5.39 10.18 6.32
C ASP A 56 4.63 11.41 6.85
N HIS A 57 3.31 11.43 6.67
CA HIS A 57 2.49 12.59 7.01
C HIS A 57 2.12 12.67 8.50
N PHE A 58 1.94 11.54 9.17
CA PHE A 58 1.37 11.51 10.52
C PHE A 58 2.29 10.95 11.62
N ILE A 59 3.32 10.17 11.28
CA ILE A 59 4.20 9.55 12.28
C ILE A 59 5.56 10.25 12.30
N GLU A 60 6.33 10.15 11.22
CA GLU A 60 7.63 10.81 11.08
C GLU A 60 8.00 10.98 9.61
N SER A 61 8.74 12.04 9.30
CA SER A 61 9.23 12.28 7.95
C SER A 61 10.16 11.14 7.52
N VAL A 62 9.88 10.53 6.37
CA VAL A 62 10.61 9.37 5.88
C VAL A 62 11.95 9.79 5.32
N SER A 63 13.03 9.30 5.92
CA SER A 63 14.38 9.44 5.36
C SER A 63 14.62 8.45 4.21
N PRO A 64 15.57 8.70 3.29
CA PRO A 64 15.91 7.79 2.20
C PRO A 64 16.20 6.35 2.66
N ASP A 65 16.82 6.19 3.83
CA ASP A 65 17.08 4.87 4.43
C ASP A 65 15.80 4.12 4.79
N ILE A 66 14.79 4.83 5.29
CA ILE A 66 13.49 4.24 5.64
C ILE A 66 12.74 3.83 4.36
N TYR A 67 12.77 4.66 3.30
CA TYR A 67 12.21 4.29 1.99
C TYR A 67 12.79 2.97 1.48
N ILE A 68 14.13 2.85 1.50
CA ILE A 68 14.82 1.65 1.02
C ILE A 68 14.43 0.44 1.86
N ARG A 69 14.46 0.56 3.19
CA ARG A 69 14.09 -0.54 4.10
C ARG A 69 12.64 -0.97 3.91
N TYR A 70 11.72 -0.02 3.74
CA TYR A 70 10.31 -0.29 3.52
C TYR A 70 10.08 -1.09 2.24
N PHE A 71 10.62 -0.62 1.10
CA PHE A 71 10.47 -1.34 -0.17
C PHE A 71 11.22 -2.68 -0.19
N LEU A 72 12.37 -2.78 0.47
CA LEU A 72 13.12 -4.04 0.57
C LEU A 72 12.33 -5.08 1.39
N ALA A 73 11.76 -4.66 2.52
CA ALA A 73 10.93 -5.54 3.36
C ALA A 73 9.64 -5.95 2.64
N ALA A 74 8.92 -4.99 2.05
CA ALA A 74 7.70 -5.27 1.27
C ALA A 74 7.98 -6.21 0.09
N GLY A 75 9.10 -5.98 -0.62
CA GLY A 75 9.57 -6.82 -1.71
C GLY A 75 9.93 -8.23 -1.26
N ALA A 76 10.64 -8.38 -0.13
CA ALA A 76 10.99 -9.69 0.42
C ALA A 76 9.74 -10.51 0.81
N VAL A 77 8.77 -9.87 1.47
CA VAL A 77 7.48 -10.51 1.81
C VAL A 77 6.72 -10.91 0.53
N GLY A 78 6.65 -10.01 -0.46
CA GLY A 78 6.02 -10.30 -1.75
C GLY A 78 6.70 -11.46 -2.49
N ALA A 79 8.03 -11.54 -2.47
CA ALA A 79 8.80 -12.62 -3.07
C ALA A 79 8.49 -13.97 -2.41
N LEU A 80 8.39 -14.02 -1.07
CA LEU A 80 8.02 -15.22 -0.33
C LEU A 80 6.63 -15.73 -0.74
N TYR A 81 5.64 -14.85 -0.85
CA TYR A 81 4.29 -15.23 -1.30
C TYR A 81 4.30 -15.78 -2.73
N LYS A 82 5.02 -15.13 -3.65
CA LYS A 82 5.14 -15.59 -5.04
C LYS A 82 5.81 -16.96 -5.12
N MET A 83 6.85 -17.19 -4.32
CA MET A 83 7.60 -18.45 -4.27
C MET A 83 6.75 -19.58 -3.68
N LYS A 84 6.00 -19.34 -2.59
CA LYS A 84 5.07 -20.34 -2.02
C LYS A 84 3.99 -20.73 -3.04
N ARG A 85 3.40 -19.76 -3.75
CA ARG A 85 2.42 -20.03 -4.81
C ARG A 85 3.03 -20.87 -5.93
N LEU A 86 4.24 -20.53 -6.38
CA LEU A 86 4.93 -21.27 -7.44
C LEU A 86 5.28 -22.70 -7.00
N TYR A 87 5.74 -22.86 -5.77
CA TYR A 87 6.04 -24.17 -5.18
C TYR A 87 4.79 -25.04 -5.10
N PHE A 88 3.67 -24.50 -4.60
CA PHE A 88 2.40 -25.22 -4.56
C PHE A 88 1.89 -25.58 -5.97
N ARG A 89 1.94 -24.63 -6.92
CA ARG A 89 1.57 -24.84 -8.33
C ARG A 89 2.39 -25.97 -8.98
N ARG A 90 3.69 -26.07 -8.66
CA ARG A 90 4.56 -27.17 -9.14
C ARG A 90 4.21 -28.52 -8.51
N ARG A 91 3.76 -28.55 -7.26
CA ARG A 91 3.33 -29.79 -6.59
C ARG A 91 1.93 -30.24 -7.00
N SER A 92 1.04 -29.33 -7.37
CA SER A 92 -0.34 -29.65 -7.75
C SER A 92 -0.50 -30.16 -9.19
N GLY A 93 0.61 -30.39 -9.93
CA GLY A 93 0.56 -30.95 -11.30
C GLY A 93 -0.19 -30.11 -12.34
N LEU A 94 -0.54 -28.86 -12.02
CA LEU A 94 -1.25 -27.95 -12.91
C LEU A 94 -0.26 -27.29 -13.87
N SER A 95 0.22 -28.08 -14.84
CA SER A 95 0.86 -27.61 -16.05
C SER A 95 -0.23 -27.12 -17.01
N GLY A 96 -0.46 -25.82 -17.01
CA GLY A 96 -1.24 -25.09 -18.01
C GLY A 96 -0.48 -23.85 -18.40
#